data_AF-A0A1W6K979-F1
#
_entry.id   AF-A0A1W6K979-F1
#
_cell.length_a   1.000
_cell.length_b   1.000
_cell.length_c   1.000
_cell.angle_alpha   90.00
_cell.angle_beta   90.00
_cell.angle_gamma   90.00
#
_symmetry.space_group_name_H-M   'P 1'
#
loop_
_entity.id
_entity.type
_entity.pdbx_description
1 polymer ?
#
loop_
_entity_poly.entity_id
_entity_poly.type
_entity_poly.pdbx_seq_one_letter_code
_entity_poly.pdbx_strand_id
1 'polypeptide(L)'
;MSDSSTLHIYAQEFFHTPAVIAGNREALEMLKRAVDKALAQGVAEFETFQNDGEGYDCTVVCGTEDEMNNLYSAYTGIGDISDLGKCPEDLADSKWPKGVSPCEA
;
A
#
# COMPACT_ATOMS: atom_id res chain seq x y z
N MET A 1 -29.40 9.23 -7.26
CA MET A 1 -28.80 8.09 -6.52
C MET A 1 -27.38 8.52 -6.25
N SER A 2 -26.94 8.60 -4.99
CA SER A 2 -25.51 8.85 -4.74
C SER A 2 -24.76 7.62 -5.23
N ASP A 3 -24.00 7.77 -6.31
CA ASP A 3 -23.07 6.76 -6.80
C ASP A 3 -21.94 6.64 -5.77
N SER A 4 -22.17 5.84 -4.73
CA SER A 4 -21.16 5.59 -3.70
C SER A 4 -20.04 4.77 -4.32
N SER A 5 -18.87 5.36 -4.52
CA SER A 5 -17.67 4.66 -4.99
C SER A 5 -17.10 3.80 -3.86
N THR A 6 -17.40 2.50 -3.89
CA THR A 6 -16.92 1.54 -2.87
C THR A 6 -15.68 0.82 -3.38
N LEU A 7 -14.59 0.88 -2.60
CA LEU A 7 -13.33 0.17 -2.85
C LEU A 7 -12.84 -0.52 -1.58
N HIS A 8 -12.59 -1.81 -1.71
CA HIS A 8 -11.88 -2.61 -0.73
C HIS A 8 -10.49 -2.94 -1.25
N ILE A 9 -9.47 -2.64 -0.45
CA ILE A 9 -8.09 -3.07 -0.68
C ILE A 9 -7.71 -4.01 0.46
N TYR A 10 -7.56 -5.28 0.14
CA TYR A 10 -7.13 -6.31 1.07
C TYR A 10 -5.64 -6.57 0.88
N ALA A 11 -4.83 -6.18 1.87
CA ALA A 11 -3.41 -6.46 1.91
C ALA A 11 -3.14 -7.96 2.05
N GLN A 12 -1.92 -8.39 1.70
CA GLN A 12 -1.49 -9.76 1.94
C GLN A 12 -1.38 -10.01 3.45
N GLU A 13 -1.91 -11.15 3.91
CA GLU A 13 -1.77 -11.58 5.30
C GLU A 13 -0.38 -12.18 5.59
N PHE A 14 0.21 -12.89 4.62
CA PHE A 14 1.48 -13.62 4.74
C PHE A 14 2.17 -13.74 3.38
N PHE A 15 3.40 -14.27 3.38
CA PHE A 15 4.09 -14.63 2.14
C PHE A 15 3.22 -15.54 1.27
N HIS A 16 3.23 -15.27 -0.04
CA HIS A 16 2.48 -16.00 -1.06
C HIS A 16 0.94 -15.96 -0.93
N THR A 17 0.35 -15.20 -0.01
CA THR A 17 -1.12 -15.01 0.01
C THR A 17 -1.54 -13.97 -1.04
N PRO A 18 -2.74 -14.09 -1.63
CA PRO A 18 -3.21 -13.11 -2.60
C PRO A 18 -3.55 -11.78 -1.92
N ALA A 19 -3.23 -10.67 -2.60
CA ALA A 19 -3.87 -9.38 -2.35
C ALA A 19 -5.10 -9.24 -3.25
N VAL A 20 -6.13 -8.55 -2.78
CA VAL A 20 -7.37 -8.35 -3.54
C VAL A 20 -7.75 -6.88 -3.55
N ILE A 21 -8.00 -6.34 -4.73
CA ILE A 21 -8.62 -5.02 -4.92
C ILE A 21 -10.01 -5.27 -5.51
N ALA A 22 -11.05 -4.88 -4.79
CA ALA A 22 -12.44 -5.08 -5.18
C ALA A 22 -13.21 -3.76 -5.08
N GLY A 23 -13.80 -3.32 -6.18
CA GLY A 23 -14.61 -2.10 -6.19
C GLY A 23 -15.65 -2.10 -7.30
N ASN A 24 -16.60 -1.18 -7.21
CA ASN A 24 -17.49 -0.90 -8.32
C ASN A 24 -16.74 -0.17 -9.45
N ARG A 25 -17.42 0.02 -10.59
CA ARG A 25 -16.80 0.62 -11.78
C ARG A 25 -16.21 2.00 -11.45
N GLU A 26 -16.96 2.82 -10.76
CA GLU A 26 -16.61 4.20 -10.43
C GLU A 26 -15.35 4.24 -9.53
N ALA A 27 -15.27 3.35 -8.53
CA ALA A 27 -14.12 3.21 -7.66
C ALA A 27 -12.88 2.67 -8.39
N LEU A 28 -13.04 1.68 -9.28
CA LEU A 28 -11.93 1.16 -10.08
C LEU A 28 -11.42 2.20 -11.10
N GLU A 29 -12.30 3.02 -11.66
CA GLU A 29 -11.90 4.14 -12.51
C GLU A 29 -11.18 5.23 -11.71
N MET A 30 -11.57 5.47 -10.46
CA MET A 30 -10.84 6.37 -9.55
C MET A 30 -9.43 5.84 -9.25
N LEU A 31 -9.30 4.57 -8.88
CA LEU A 31 -7.99 3.92 -8.68
C LEU A 31 -7.13 4.01 -9.95
N LYS A 32 -7.72 3.73 -11.13
CA LYS A 32 -7.02 3.89 -12.40
C LYS A 32 -6.46 5.30 -12.57
N ARG A 33 -7.26 6.34 -12.30
CA ARG A 33 -6.80 7.75 -12.39
C ARG A 33 -5.68 8.04 -11.39
N ALA A 34 -5.72 7.47 -10.19
CA ALA A 34 -4.65 7.61 -9.22
C ALA A 34 -3.35 6.95 -9.71
N VAL A 35 -3.43 5.74 -10.29
CA VAL A 35 -2.29 5.08 -10.94
C VAL A 35 -1.73 5.93 -12.08
N ASP A 36 -2.59 6.44 -12.98
CA ASP A 36 -2.15 7.29 -14.09
C ASP A 36 -1.44 8.56 -13.59
N LYS A 37 -1.92 9.17 -12.50
CA LYS A 37 -1.26 10.32 -11.86
C LYS A 37 0.08 9.95 -11.23
N ALA A 38 0.16 8.85 -10.49
CA ALA A 38 1.40 8.38 -9.87
C ALA A 38 2.46 8.06 -10.93
N LEU A 39 2.07 7.46 -12.07
CA LEU A 39 2.97 7.23 -13.20
C LEU A 39 3.56 8.53 -13.79
N ALA A 40 2.80 9.63 -13.73
CA ALA A 40 3.25 10.93 -14.25
C ALA A 40 4.02 11.78 -13.22
N GLN A 41 3.72 11.64 -11.93
CA GLN A 41 4.16 12.55 -10.87
C GLN A 41 4.97 11.88 -9.76
N GLY A 42 5.09 10.55 -9.78
CA GLY A 42 5.74 9.74 -8.75
C GLY A 42 4.81 9.30 -7.62
N VAL A 43 3.78 10.07 -7.28
CA VAL A 43 2.84 9.76 -6.19
C VAL A 43 1.44 10.29 -6.49
N ALA A 44 0.41 9.60 -5.99
CA ALA A 44 -0.96 10.09 -5.97
C ALA A 44 -1.68 9.59 -4.71
N GLU A 45 -2.45 10.49 -4.10
CA GLU A 45 -3.31 10.19 -2.94
C GLU A 45 -4.77 10.32 -3.34
N PHE A 46 -5.62 9.47 -2.75
CA PHE A 46 -7.06 9.55 -2.90
C PHE A 46 -7.77 8.92 -1.70
N GLU A 47 -8.91 9.47 -1.34
CA GLU A 47 -9.79 8.90 -0.31
C GLU A 47 -10.71 7.85 -0.95
N THR A 48 -11.00 6.77 -0.22
CA THR A 48 -11.97 5.77 -0.64
C THR A 48 -12.75 5.20 0.54
N PHE A 49 -13.91 4.60 0.26
CA PHE A 49 -14.82 4.07 1.26
C PHE A 49 -15.06 2.58 1.08
N GLN A 50 -15.22 1.87 2.19
CA GLN A 50 -15.66 0.48 2.23
C GLN A 50 -17.20 0.40 2.23
N ASN A 51 -17.74 -0.80 2.07
CA ASN A 51 -19.19 -1.05 2.03
C ASN A 51 -19.92 -0.78 3.36
N ASP A 52 -19.19 -0.67 4.46
CA ASP A 52 -19.72 -0.27 5.77
C ASP A 52 -19.78 1.25 5.96
N GLY A 53 -19.25 2.02 4.99
CA GLY A 53 -19.22 3.47 5.00
C GLY A 53 -17.98 4.07 5.66
N GLU A 54 -17.06 3.25 6.17
CA GLU A 54 -15.79 3.73 6.71
C GLU A 54 -14.80 4.05 5.58
N GLY A 55 -14.15 5.21 5.70
CA GLY A 55 -13.21 5.75 4.71
C GLY A 55 -11.75 5.60 5.14
N TYR A 56 -10.85 5.55 4.16
CA TYR A 56 -9.41 5.59 4.38
C TYR A 56 -8.68 6.25 3.20
N ASP A 57 -7.57 6.91 3.52
CA ASP A 57 -6.67 7.45 2.51
C ASP A 57 -5.83 6.33 1.89
N CYS A 58 -5.75 6.35 0.57
CA CYS A 58 -4.93 5.45 -0.23
C CYS A 58 -3.85 6.24 -0.94
N THR A 59 -2.62 5.72 -0.89
CA THR A 59 -1.50 6.30 -1.63
C THR A 59 -0.97 5.30 -2.67
N VAL A 60 -0.80 5.78 -3.89
CA VAL A 60 -0.18 5.05 -5.00
C VAL A 60 1.18 5.69 -5.27
N VAL A 61 2.24 4.88 -5.23
CA VAL A 61 3.61 5.31 -5.45
C VAL A 61 4.18 4.65 -6.69
N CYS A 62 4.85 5.43 -7.53
CA CYS A 62 5.63 4.99 -8.67
C CYS A 62 7.09 5.31 -8.40
N GLY A 63 7.82 4.37 -7.77
CA GLY A 63 9.25 4.49 -7.53
C GLY A 63 10.09 3.80 -8.60
N THR A 64 11.40 4.00 -8.50
CA THR A 64 12.44 3.35 -9.31
C THR A 64 12.61 1.87 -8.93
N GLU A 65 13.28 1.08 -9.78
CA GLU A 65 13.58 -0.33 -9.48
C GLU A 65 14.33 -0.49 -8.15
N ASP A 66 15.34 0.35 -7.91
CA ASP A 66 16.12 0.33 -6.68
C ASP A 66 15.26 0.64 -5.45
N GLU A 67 14.39 1.65 -5.51
CA GLU A 67 13.48 1.96 -4.40
C GLU A 67 12.52 0.80 -4.12
N MET A 68 11.95 0.19 -5.17
CA MET A 68 11.00 -0.92 -5.03
C MET A 68 11.65 -2.20 -4.51
N ASN A 69 12.89 -2.49 -4.92
CA ASN A 69 13.65 -3.66 -4.47
C ASN A 69 14.09 -3.58 -2.99
N ASN A 70 14.12 -2.38 -2.42
CA ASN A 70 14.51 -2.14 -1.03
C ASN A 70 13.31 -1.95 -0.08
N LEU A 71 12.07 -2.13 -0.56
CA LEU A 71 10.90 -2.08 0.30
C LEU A 71 10.79 -3.30 1.20
N TYR A 72 10.18 -3.11 2.38
CA TYR A 72 9.73 -4.20 3.22
C TYR A 72 8.69 -5.07 2.51
N SER A 73 8.62 -6.35 2.88
CA SER A 73 7.53 -7.23 2.44
C SER A 73 6.18 -6.62 2.81
N ALA A 74 5.21 -6.70 1.89
CA ALA A 74 3.91 -6.05 2.05
C ALA A 74 3.13 -6.47 3.33
N TYR A 75 3.43 -7.65 3.89
CA TYR A 75 2.81 -8.22 5.09
C TYR A 75 3.67 -8.07 6.37
N THR A 76 4.85 -7.46 6.30
CA THR A 76 5.72 -7.21 7.49
C THR A 76 5.55 -5.80 8.07
N GLY A 77 4.61 -5.02 7.55
CA GLY A 77 4.25 -3.69 8.05
C GLY A 77 5.06 -2.58 7.38
N ILE A 78 4.58 -2.11 6.23
CA ILE A 78 4.86 -0.73 5.81
C ILE A 78 3.84 0.12 6.58
N GLY A 79 4.29 0.78 7.66
CA GLY A 79 3.45 1.61 8.51
C GLY A 79 3.28 3.04 8.02
N ASP A 80 4.12 3.50 7.09
CA ASP A 80 4.13 4.89 6.61
C ASP A 80 4.81 4.99 5.23
N ILE A 81 4.31 5.86 4.35
CA ILE A 81 4.92 6.18 3.05
C ILE A 81 6.34 6.75 3.20
N SER A 82 6.62 7.42 4.31
CA SER A 82 7.94 7.96 4.64
C SER A 82 9.00 6.89 4.91
N ASP A 83 8.59 5.62 5.00
CA ASP A 83 9.50 4.48 5.15
C ASP A 83 9.83 3.78 3.82
N LEU A 84 9.24 4.24 2.71
CA LEU A 84 9.63 3.80 1.38
C LEU A 84 11.08 4.23 1.09
N GLY A 85 11.93 3.26 0.70
CA GLY A 85 13.33 3.50 0.36
C GLY A 85 14.30 3.55 1.56
N LYS A 86 13.84 3.30 2.79
CA LYS A 86 14.73 3.13 3.94
C LYS A 86 15.18 1.69 4.08
N CYS A 87 16.49 1.47 4.27
CA CYS A 87 17.02 0.14 4.53
C CYS A 87 16.58 -0.35 5.92
N PRO A 88 16.47 -1.67 6.13
CA PRO A 88 16.09 -2.27 7.42
C PRO A 88 16.85 -1.77 8.65
N GLU A 89 18.10 -1.37 8.45
CA GLU A 89 19.00 -0.87 9.49
C GLU A 89 18.65 0.56 9.94
N ASP A 90 17.95 1.32 9.10
CA ASP A 90 17.61 2.73 9.33
C ASP A 90 16.29 2.92 10.11
N LEU A 91 15.44 1.88 10.21
CA LEU A 91 14.20 1.89 11.02
C LEU A 91 14.40 1.45 12.48
N ALA A 92 15.64 1.53 12.98
CA ALA A 92 16.08 0.96 14.27
C ALA A 92 15.37 1.44 15.55
N ASP A 93 14.32 2.27 15.48
CA ASP A 93 13.60 2.78 16.65
C ASP A 93 12.10 2.43 16.74
N SER A 94 11.49 1.73 15.77
CA SER A 94 10.10 1.27 15.92
C SER A 94 9.99 -0.23 16.22
N LYS A 95 10.06 -0.57 17.51
CA LYS A 95 9.33 -1.68 18.15
C LYS A 95 9.40 -3.09 17.52
N TRP A 96 10.55 -3.57 17.04
CA TRP A 96 10.74 -5.02 16.82
C TRP A 96 11.88 -5.57 17.69
N PRO A 97 11.70 -6.74 18.35
CA PRO A 97 12.77 -7.34 19.13
C PRO A 97 13.97 -7.64 18.23
N LYS A 98 15.14 -7.08 18.61
CA LYS A 98 16.41 -7.37 17.96
C LYS A 98 16.66 -8.88 18.00
N GLY A 99 16.71 -9.53 16.83
CA GLY A 99 17.17 -10.92 16.73
C GLY A 99 16.38 -11.88 15.84
N VAL A 100 15.37 -11.43 15.07
CA VAL A 100 14.73 -12.32 14.08
C VAL A 100 15.11 -11.85 12.68
N SER A 101 16.07 -12.57 12.10
CA SER A 101 16.39 -12.50 10.68
C SER A 101 15.22 -13.06 9.86
N PRO A 102 14.70 -12.35 8.84
CA PRO A 102 13.59 -12.85 8.03
C PRO A 102 13.92 -14.06 7.15
N CYS A 103 15.19 -14.49 7.09
CA CYS A 103 15.63 -15.60 6.23
C CYS A 103 15.79 -16.95 6.94
N GLU A 104 15.32 -17.13 8.18
CA GLU A 104 15.45 -18.42 8.91
C GLU A 104 14.14 -18.98 9.53
N ALA A 105 12.97 -18.77 8.90
CA ALA A 105 11.75 -19.50 9.27
C ALA A 105 10.94 -19.98 8.06
#